data_AF-A0A392SNM8-F1
#
_entry.id   AF-A0A392SNM8-F1
#
_cell.length_a   1.000
_cell.length_b   1.000
_cell.length_c   1.000
_cell.angle_alpha   90.00
_cell.angle_beta   90.00
_cell.angle_gamma   90.00
#
_symmetry.space_group_name_H-M   'P 1'
#
loop_
_entity.id
_entity.type
_entity.pdbx_description
1 polymer ?
#
loop_
_entity_poly.entity_id
_entity_poly.type
_entity_poly.pdbx_seq_one_letter_code
_entity_poly.pdbx_strand_id
1 'polypeptide(L)' 'MAGQCVFLGETLISWASRKQKVVSRSSTESEYRALADLAAEVAWLKSLLGELKVPIPRKPILWCDNLSAKALASNPVMHA' A
#
# COMPACT_ATOMS: atom_id res chain seq x y z
N MET A 1 -11.71 -8.52 -4.00
CA MET A 1 -11.97 -7.27 -3.24
C MET A 1 -10.75 -7.09 -2.36
N ALA A 2 -10.16 -5.90 -2.33
CA ALA A 2 -8.96 -5.63 -1.55
C ALA A 2 -9.28 -4.57 -0.49
N GLY A 3 -8.77 -4.78 0.72
CA GLY A 3 -8.89 -3.85 1.84
C GLY A 3 -7.54 -3.23 2.13
N GLN A 4 -7.52 -1.93 2.43
CA GLN A 4 -6.33 -1.21 2.85
C GLN A 4 -6.64 -0.30 4.04
N CYS A 5 -5.64 -0.11 4.89
CA CYS A 5 -5.69 0.82 6.01
C CYS A 5 -4.31 1.45 6.19
N VAL A 6 -4.28 2.74 6.52
CA VAL A 6 -3.07 3.52 6.77
C VAL A 6 -3.16 4.08 8.19
N PHE A 7 -2.12 3.80 8.97
CA PHE A 7 -1.98 4.31 10.33
C PHE A 7 -0.84 5.32 10.43
N LEU A 8 -1.06 6.37 11.22
CA LEU A 8 -0.01 7.27 11.70
C LEU A 8 0.15 7.03 13.20
N GLY A 9 1.18 6.27 13.60
CA GLY A 9 1.27 5.74 14.96
C GLY A 9 0.16 4.71 15.19
N GLU A 10 -0.66 4.93 16.22
CA GLU A 10 -1.81 4.07 16.56
C GLU A 10 -3.13 4.58 15.95
N THR A 11 -3.09 5.73 15.25
CA THR A 11 -4.28 6.38 14.70
C THR A 11 -4.53 5.93 13.27
N LEU A 12 -5.71 5.38 12.99
CA LEU A 12 -6.18 5.11 11.63
C LEU A 12 -6.50 6.43 10.92
N ILE A 13 -5.78 6.74 9.85
CA ILE A 13 -5.94 8.01 9.10
C ILE A 13 -6.56 7.83 7.72
N SER A 14 -6.49 6.62 7.14
CA SER A 14 -7.13 6.29 5.88
C SER A 14 -7.51 4.81 5.85
N TRP A 15 -8.64 4.49 5.24
CA TRP A 15 -9.05 3.12 4.98
C TRP A 15 -9.90 3.06 3.71
N ALA A 16 -9.82 1.95 3.01
CA ALA A 16 -10.71 1.67 1.90
C ALA A 16 -10.91 0.16 1.77
N SER A 17 -12.09 -0.24 1.32
CA SER A 17 -12.34 -1.58 0.84
C SER A 17 -12.96 -1.47 -0.54
N ARG A 18 -12.20 -1.86 -1.57
CA ARG A 18 -12.58 -1.63 -2.96
C ARG A 18 -12.64 -2.94 -3.73
N LYS A 19 -13.67 -3.06 -4.56
CA LYS A 19 -13.65 -4.03 -5.65
C LYS A 19 -12.65 -3.54 -6.69
N GLN A 20 -11.79 -4.43 -7.18
CA GLN A 20 -10.81 -4.04 -8.19
C GLN A 20 -11.54 -3.66 -9.49
N LYS A 21 -11.10 -2.56 -10.11
CA LYS A 21 -11.66 -2.08 -11.38
C LYS A 21 -11.40 -3.05 -12.53
N VAL A 22 -10.27 -3.76 -12.45
CA VAL A 22 -9.87 -4.79 -13.40
C VAL A 22 -10.04 -6.15 -12.74
N VAL A 23 -10.49 -7.14 -13.53
CA VAL A 23 -10.58 -8.53 -13.07
C VAL A 23 -9.16 -9.07 -12.90
N SER A 24 -8.79 -9.39 -11.66
CA SER A 24 -7.56 -10.13 -11.38
C SER A 24 -7.78 -11.62 -11.60
N ARG A 25 -6.76 -12.28 -12.16
CA ARG A 25 -6.75 -13.72 -12.46
C ARG A 25 -6.26 -14.54 -11.26
N SER A 26 -5.70 -13.89 -10.25
CA SER A 26 -5.28 -14.50 -8.99
C SER A 26 -5.43 -13.53 -7.81
N SER A 27 -5.46 -14.07 -6.59
CA SER A 27 -5.40 -13.27 -5.37
C SER A 27 -4.06 -12.54 -5.21
N THR A 28 -2.96 -13.15 -5.66
CA THR A 28 -1.62 -12.55 -5.66
C THR A 28 -1.58 -11.28 -6.52
N GLU A 29 -2.13 -11.34 -7.72
CA GLU A 29 -2.22 -10.19 -8.62
C GLU A 29 -3.11 -9.09 -8.03
N SER A 30 -4.23 -9.47 -7.40
CA SER A 30 -5.08 -8.47 -6.76
C SER A 30 -4.38 -7.78 -5.58
N GLU A 31 -3.74 -8.55 -4.70
CA GLU A 31 -3.03 -7.99 -3.54
C GLU A 31 -1.81 -7.17 -3.95
N TYR A 32 -1.08 -7.58 -5.00
CA TYR A 32 0.03 -6.80 -5.53
C TYR A 32 -0.42 -5.42 -6.06
N ARG A 33 -1.53 -5.38 -6.81
CA ARG A 33 -2.10 -4.10 -7.27
C ARG A 33 -2.54 -3.22 -6.11
N ALA A 34 -3.20 -3.81 -5.10
CA ALA A 34 -3.61 -3.09 -3.91
C ALA A 34 -2.40 -2.52 -3.14
N LEU A 35 -1.30 -3.29 -3.05
CA LEU A 35 -0.05 -2.82 -2.46
C LEU A 35 0.57 -1.65 -3.24
N ALA A 36 0.52 -1.69 -4.57
CA ALA A 36 1.02 -0.61 -5.41
C ALA A 36 0.21 0.69 -5.20
N ASP A 37 -1.12 0.59 -5.18
CA ASP A 37 -2.02 1.72 -4.88
C ASP A 37 -1.75 2.28 -3.47
N LEU A 38 -1.63 1.41 -2.47
CA LEU A 38 -1.32 1.79 -1.09
C LEU A 38 0.06 2.47 -0.98
N ALA A 39 1.06 1.98 -1.71
CA ALA A 39 2.39 2.60 -1.73
C ALA A 39 2.34 4.02 -2.29
N ALA A 40 1.55 4.26 -3.35
CA ALA A 40 1.35 5.59 -3.92
C ALA A 40 0.62 6.53 -2.93
N GLU A 41 -0.42 6.03 -2.24
CA GLU A 41 -1.14 6.79 -1.21
C GLU A 41 -0.21 7.18 -0.04
N VAL A 42 0.60 6.25 0.45
CA VAL A 42 1.57 6.49 1.53
C VAL A 42 2.67 7.47 1.10
N ALA A 43 3.14 7.38 -0.15
CA ALA A 43 4.10 8.33 -0.70
C ALA A 43 3.53 9.75 -0.76
N TRP A 44 2.27 9.87 -1.19
CA TRP A 44 1.56 11.15 -1.21
C TRP A 44 1.34 11.70 0.20
N LEU A 45 0.86 10.89 1.15
CA LEU A 45 0.69 11.28 2.55
C LEU A 45 1.99 11.75 3.18
N LYS A 46 3.11 11.08 2.89
CA LYS A 46 4.43 11.51 3.36
C LYS A 46 4.81 12.89 2.82
N SER A 47 4.52 13.18 1.55
CA SER A 47 4.74 14.51 0.96
C SER A 47 3.89 15.57 1.66
N LEU A 48 2.59 15.30 1.80
CA LEU A 48 1.63 16.21 2.46
C LEU A 48 2.04 16.51 3.90
N LEU A 49 2.40 15.50 4.67
CA LEU A 49 2.86 15.67 6.05
C LEU A 49 4.17 16.47 6.11
N GLY A 50 5.06 16.29 5.13
CA GLY A 50 6.27 17.12 4.97
C GLY A 50 5.95 18.60 4.75
N GLU A 51 4.99 18.91 3.87
CA GLU A 51 4.52 20.29 3.64
C GLU A 51 3.88 20.90 4.89
N LEU A 52 3.16 20.08 5.68
CA LEU A 52 2.57 20.48 6.96
C LEU A 52 3.58 20.53 8.12
N LYS A 53 4.87 20.29 7.85
CA LYS A 53 5.95 20.26 8.85
C LYS A 53 5.72 19.23 9.97
N VAL A 54 5.03 18.14 9.66
CA VAL A 54 4.84 16.99 10.56
C VAL A 54 5.97 15.98 10.30
N PRO A 55 6.94 15.83 11.22
CA PRO A 55 8.07 14.94 10.99
C PRO A 55 7.62 13.47 11.03
N ILE A 56 7.99 12.70 10.01
CA ILE A 56 7.86 11.24 9.99
C ILE A 56 9.26 10.63 10.17
N PRO A 57 9.66 10.28 11.41
CA PRO A 57 11.03 9.85 11.70
C PRO A 57 11.37 8.45 11.16
N ARG A 58 10.34 7.66 10.81
CA ARG A 58 10.51 6.27 10.35
C ARG A 58 10.04 6.14 8.91
N LYS A 59 10.71 5.27 8.15
CA LYS A 59 10.23 4.88 6.82
C LYS A 59 8.87 4.19 6.98
N PRO A 60 7.86 4.53 6.17
CA PRO A 60 6.58 3.81 6.20
C PRO A 60 6.80 2.32 5.93
N ILE A 61 6.03 1.48 6.64
CA ILE A 61 6.07 0.03 6.49
C ILE A 61 4.73 -0.40 5.88
N LEU A 62 4.81 -1.15 4.77
CA LEU A 62 3.64 -1.75 4.14
C LEU A 62 3.50 -3.20 4.60
N TRP A 63 2.29 -3.58 5.00
CA TRP A 63 1.95 -4.93 5.40
C TRP A 63 1.02 -5.56 4.36
N CYS A 64 1.23 -6.83 4.08
CA CYS A 64 0.38 -7.65 3.22
C CYS A 64 0.35 -9.07 3.79
N ASP A 65 -0.84 -9.66 3.84
CA ASP A 65 -1.05 -11.04 4.28
C ASP A 65 -0.72 -12.08 3.19
N ASN A 66 -0.65 -11.65 1.92
CA ASN A 66 -0.31 -12.50 0.79
C ASN A 66 1.22 -12.55 0.55
N LEU A 67 1.83 -13.65 0.99
CA LEU A 67 3.28 -13.90 0.83
C LEU A 67 3.75 -13.80 -0.62
N SER A 68 2.96 -14.30 -1.58
CA SER A 68 3.32 -14.25 -3.00
C SER A 68 3.31 -12.82 -3.53
N ALA A 69 2.37 -11.98 -3.07
CA ALA A 69 2.33 -10.56 -3.44
C ALA A 69 3.52 -9.80 -2.85
N LYS A 70 3.91 -10.12 -1.61
CA LYS A 70 5.11 -9.57 -0.98
C LYS A 70 6.40 -9.97 -1.71
N ALA A 71 6.50 -11.22 -2.14
CA ALA A 71 7.63 -11.71 -2.92
C ALA A 71 7.72 -11.01 -4.28
N LEU A 72 6.58 -10.83 -4.96
CA LEU A 72 6.48 -10.09 -6.23
C LEU A 72 6.90 -8.62 -6.06
N ALA A 73 6.43 -7.94 -5.01
CA ALA A 73 6.78 -6.55 -4.71
C ALA A 73 8.26 -6.34 -4.32
N SER A 74 8.91 -7.37 -3.78
CA SER A 74 10.32 -7.29 -3.39
C SER A 74 11.28 -7.64 -4.54
N ASN A 75 10.78 -8.05 -5.70
CA ASN A 75 11.61 -8.44 -6.84
C ASN A 75 11.78 -7.26 -7.81
N PRO A 76 12.97 -6.62 -7.88
CA PRO A 76 13.21 -5.46 -8.74
C PRO A 76 13.18 -5.78 -10.24
N VAL A 77 13.19 -7.06 -10.63
CA VAL A 77 13.19 -7.51 -12.02
C VAL A 77 11.76 -7.68 -12.58
N MET A 78 10.76 -7.86 -11.71
CA MET A 78 9.37 -8.00 -12.15
C MET A 78 8.62 -6.68 -12.07
N HIS A 79 8.37 -6.09 -13.24
CA HIS A 79 7.34 -5.08 -13.46
C HIS A 79 6.14 -5.80 -14.10
N ALA A 80 5.16 -6.22 -13.28
CA ALA A 80 3.96 -6.92 -13.73
C ALA A 80 2.73 -6.01 -13.63
#